data_AF-A0A2W0B3W6-F1
#
_entry.id   AF-A0A2W0B3W6-F1
#
_cell.length_a   1.000
_cell.length_b   1.000
_cell.length_c   1.000
_cell.angle_alpha   90.00
_cell.angle_beta   90.00
_cell.angle_gamma   90.00
#
_symmetry.space_group_name_H-M   'P 1'
#
loop_
_entity.id
_entity.type
_entity.pdbx_description
1 polymer ?
#
loop_
_entity_poly.entity_id
_entity_poly.type
_entity_poly.pdbx_seq_one_letter_code
_entity_poly.pdbx_strand_id
1 'polypeptide(L)'
;MKAASGEPGLKFTVDFGMGMFNALNMGDIMNEMIFRIRPFEVNKGQTDRVFQESVDLMCGMLKERKPFEDLEDLPQWMTRFFAKHKNTGWEKTVNSLGKVWEHLYGSAYKECLQTVHDHLATIEVDRLRIKPVVKIIGEFWAQTTEGDGNFNMFAFLEREGAQVLVEPIATWVMYMMYQVKERWREKKPLEDKYKKPAWWELHKRAVNELNFQKKIAMLSVGEMIYSRQYHRVVESLGDIAHHLIDQKAMADLAMPFYNQFARGGEGHLEVGKNIYYTKHKLCHMVLALKPFGCMPSTQSDGAQSAVANAFKDMIFLPIETSGEGEINAHSRVQMALGEAKVKARTEFDHALQSTGKSLDEIKSYIADHPELRQLFYPMPHREGVTGMAANFVLHVSELINGRKKLYRVPIQARALAAAS
;
A
#
# COMPACT_ATOMS: atom_id res chain seq x y z
N MET A 1 20.77 -12.09 21.03
CA MET A 1 20.84 -13.36 21.80
C MET A 1 21.78 -14.29 21.05
N LYS A 2 22.77 -14.90 21.71
CA LYS A 2 23.59 -15.94 21.07
C LYS A 2 22.76 -17.22 21.05
N ALA A 3 22.63 -17.85 19.88
CA ALA A 3 22.03 -19.18 19.78
C ALA A 3 22.89 -20.18 20.56
N ALA A 4 22.24 -21.18 21.16
CA ALA A 4 22.90 -22.22 21.93
C ALA A 4 23.83 -23.13 21.08
N SER A 5 23.78 -23.01 19.74
CA SER A 5 24.48 -23.86 18.78
C SER A 5 25.92 -23.43 18.45
N GLY A 6 26.45 -22.36 19.04
CA GLY A 6 27.84 -21.92 18.79
C GLY A 6 28.09 -21.31 17.40
N GLU A 7 27.15 -21.44 16.46
CA GLU A 7 27.12 -20.64 15.25
C GLU A 7 26.75 -19.18 15.59
N PRO A 8 27.32 -18.18 14.89
CA PRO A 8 26.89 -16.81 15.05
C PRO A 8 25.44 -16.70 14.57
N GLY A 9 24.49 -16.88 15.48
CA GLY A 9 23.07 -16.65 15.22
C GLY A 9 22.83 -15.26 14.62
N LEU A 10 21.67 -15.07 13.99
CA LEU A 10 21.30 -13.85 13.27
C LEU A 10 21.71 -12.57 14.05
N LYS A 11 22.69 -11.85 13.53
CA LYS A 11 23.13 -10.58 14.13
C LYS A 11 22.18 -9.47 13.67
N PHE A 12 21.39 -8.96 14.60
CA PHE A 12 20.53 -7.78 14.37
C PHE A 12 21.38 -6.50 14.30
N THR A 13 21.97 -6.25 13.13
CA THR A 13 22.70 -5.02 12.82
C THR A 13 21.76 -3.96 12.21
N VAL A 14 22.22 -2.70 12.16
CA VAL A 14 21.50 -1.62 11.45
C VAL A 14 21.31 -1.99 9.97
N ASP A 15 22.34 -2.55 9.35
CA ASP A 15 22.28 -2.99 7.95
C ASP A 15 21.25 -4.08 7.71
N PHE A 16 21.16 -5.05 8.62
CA PHE A 16 20.14 -6.09 8.56
C PHE A 16 18.73 -5.50 8.71
N GLY A 17 18.52 -4.64 9.73
CA GLY A 17 17.22 -4.01 9.97
C GLY A 17 16.77 -3.12 8.81
N MET A 18 17.66 -2.29 8.26
CA MET A 18 17.36 -1.45 7.11
C MET A 18 17.19 -2.24 5.82
N GLY A 19 17.90 -3.36 5.66
CA GLY A 19 17.68 -4.30 4.56
C GLY A 19 16.30 -4.92 4.59
N MET A 20 15.88 -5.44 5.74
CA MET A 20 14.54 -5.99 5.92
C MET A 20 13.46 -4.93 5.71
N PHE A 21 13.68 -3.72 6.22
CA PHE A 21 12.78 -2.59 6.03
C PHE A 21 12.61 -2.24 4.54
N ASN A 22 13.70 -2.12 3.79
CA ASN A 22 13.64 -1.85 2.35
C ASN A 22 12.98 -3.00 1.58
N ALA A 23 13.32 -4.25 1.91
CA ALA A 23 12.72 -5.44 1.31
C ALA A 23 11.20 -5.47 1.50
N LEU A 24 10.72 -5.16 2.71
CA LEU A 24 9.29 -5.07 3.01
C LEU A 24 8.62 -3.99 2.16
N ASN A 25 9.13 -2.75 2.15
CA ASN A 25 8.51 -1.67 1.35
C ASN A 25 8.49 -1.99 -0.15
N MET A 26 9.61 -2.49 -0.68
CA MET A 26 9.74 -2.86 -2.09
C MET A 26 8.79 -4.01 -2.46
N GLY A 27 8.80 -5.09 -1.70
CA GLY A 27 7.94 -6.25 -1.95
C GLY A 27 6.46 -5.90 -1.85
N ASP A 28 6.07 -5.08 -0.87
CA ASP A 28 4.70 -4.64 -0.64
C ASP A 28 4.15 -3.82 -1.82
N ILE A 29 4.93 -2.85 -2.29
CA ILE A 29 4.56 -1.99 -3.43
C ILE A 29 4.51 -2.81 -4.72
N MET A 30 5.53 -3.64 -4.97
CA MET A 30 5.55 -4.50 -6.16
C MET A 30 4.34 -5.44 -6.16
N ASN A 31 4.05 -6.10 -5.03
CA ASN A 31 2.91 -7.01 -4.88
C ASN A 31 1.58 -6.32 -5.17
N GLU A 32 1.40 -5.05 -4.81
CA GLU A 32 0.20 -4.33 -5.21
C GLU A 32 0.20 -4.00 -6.71
N MET A 33 1.33 -3.53 -7.25
CA MET A 33 1.42 -3.09 -8.65
C MET A 33 1.05 -4.20 -9.62
N ILE A 34 1.46 -5.44 -9.37
CA ILE A 34 1.15 -6.56 -10.26
C ILE A 34 -0.36 -6.76 -10.44
N PHE A 35 -1.15 -6.73 -9.37
CA PHE A 35 -2.62 -6.86 -9.43
C PHE A 35 -3.33 -5.63 -10.01
N ARG A 36 -2.66 -4.47 -10.03
CA ARG A 36 -3.18 -3.25 -10.68
C ARG A 36 -2.89 -3.20 -12.17
N ILE A 37 -1.78 -3.79 -12.62
CA ILE A 37 -1.30 -3.71 -14.00
C ILE A 37 -1.84 -4.87 -14.83
N ARG A 38 -1.68 -6.11 -14.33
CA ARG A 38 -1.98 -7.35 -15.05
C ARG A 38 -3.39 -7.39 -15.66
N PRO A 39 -4.48 -6.93 -14.99
CA PRO A 39 -5.82 -6.95 -15.58
C PRO A 39 -5.97 -6.15 -16.89
N PHE A 40 -5.09 -5.18 -17.10
CA PHE A 40 -5.11 -4.25 -18.25
C PHE A 40 -3.99 -4.52 -19.25
N GLU A 41 -3.09 -5.48 -19.01
CA GLU A 41 -1.96 -5.73 -19.91
C GLU A 41 -2.41 -6.10 -21.32
N VAL A 42 -1.78 -5.51 -22.34
CA VAL A 42 -2.07 -5.86 -23.74
C VAL A 42 -1.46 -7.20 -24.09
N ASN A 43 -0.17 -7.40 -23.76
CA ASN A 43 0.57 -8.63 -24.03
C ASN A 43 0.48 -9.56 -22.82
N LYS A 44 -0.28 -10.65 -22.96
CA LYS A 44 -0.53 -11.60 -21.87
C LYS A 44 0.79 -12.18 -21.32
N GLY A 45 0.98 -12.10 -20.00
CA GLY A 45 2.17 -12.59 -19.29
C GLY A 45 3.37 -11.65 -19.31
N GLN A 46 3.28 -10.49 -19.98
CA GLN A 46 4.35 -9.49 -19.96
C GLN A 46 4.54 -8.93 -18.54
N THR A 47 3.44 -8.64 -17.83
CA THR A 47 3.49 -8.11 -16.46
C THR A 47 4.21 -9.07 -15.52
N ASP A 48 3.91 -10.37 -15.61
CA ASP A 48 4.53 -11.39 -14.75
C ASP A 48 6.03 -11.51 -14.97
N ARG A 49 6.45 -11.51 -16.24
CA ARG A 49 7.87 -11.56 -16.60
C ARG A 49 8.61 -10.33 -16.08
N VAL A 50 8.11 -9.13 -16.40
CA VAL A 50 8.75 -7.86 -16.00
C VAL A 50 8.78 -7.72 -14.48
N PHE A 51 7.72 -8.17 -13.79
CA PHE A 51 7.66 -8.21 -12.34
C PHE A 51 8.76 -9.11 -11.76
N GLN A 52 8.89 -10.34 -12.26
CA GLN A 52 9.90 -11.28 -11.77
C GLN A 52 11.32 -10.73 -11.97
N GLU A 53 11.62 -10.21 -13.17
CA GLU A 53 12.90 -9.55 -13.47
C GLU A 53 13.18 -8.37 -12.52
N SER A 54 12.16 -7.58 -12.20
CA SER A 54 12.27 -6.45 -11.28
C SER A 54 12.50 -6.88 -9.84
N VAL A 55 11.82 -7.93 -9.38
CA VAL A 55 12.02 -8.51 -8.04
C VAL A 55 13.42 -9.10 -7.91
N ASP A 56 13.90 -9.82 -8.92
CA ASP A 56 15.25 -10.39 -8.93
C ASP A 56 16.32 -9.29 -8.89
N LEU A 57 16.11 -8.19 -9.62
CA LEU A 57 16.99 -7.01 -9.57
C LEU A 57 17.02 -6.37 -8.17
N MET A 58 15.86 -6.18 -7.53
CA MET A 58 15.79 -5.64 -6.16
C MET A 58 16.46 -6.58 -5.14
N CYS A 59 16.23 -7.89 -5.26
CA CYS A 59 16.87 -8.91 -4.43
C CYS A 59 18.39 -8.90 -4.60
N GLY A 60 18.87 -8.84 -5.85
CA GLY A 60 20.29 -8.71 -6.18
C GLY A 60 20.91 -7.48 -5.53
N MET A 61 20.28 -6.31 -5.68
CA MET A 61 20.74 -5.06 -5.04
C MET A 61 20.81 -5.20 -3.52
N LEU A 62 19.78 -5.76 -2.87
CA LEU A 62 19.78 -5.92 -1.41
C LEU A 62 20.86 -6.89 -0.91
N LYS A 63 21.19 -7.90 -1.72
CA LYS A 63 22.21 -8.92 -1.41
C LYS A 63 23.64 -8.43 -1.66
N GLU A 64 23.86 -7.72 -2.76
CA GLU A 64 25.19 -7.34 -3.25
C GLU A 64 25.65 -5.95 -2.81
N ARG A 65 24.73 -5.12 -2.28
CA ARG A 65 25.08 -3.79 -1.76
C ARG A 65 26.23 -3.86 -0.79
N LYS A 66 27.21 -2.98 -0.98
CA LYS A 66 28.31 -2.81 -0.04
C LYS A 66 27.76 -2.14 1.23
N PRO A 67 27.98 -2.72 2.42
CA PRO A 67 27.67 -2.03 3.67
C PRO A 67 28.46 -0.72 3.73
N PHE A 68 27.83 0.34 4.21
CA PHE A 68 28.54 1.59 4.49
C PHE A 68 29.55 1.36 5.63
N GLU A 69 30.84 1.58 5.35
CA GLU A 69 31.91 1.48 6.34
C GLU A 69 32.53 2.87 6.62
N ASP A 70 32.58 3.24 7.90
CA ASP A 70 32.72 4.61 8.44
C ASP A 70 33.82 5.51 7.88
N LEU A 71 34.89 4.96 7.29
CA LEU A 71 36.13 5.72 7.06
C LEU A 71 36.45 5.95 5.58
N GLU A 72 35.82 5.24 4.65
CA GLU A 72 36.14 5.33 3.21
C GLU A 72 35.13 6.19 2.44
N ASP A 73 33.85 6.20 2.85
CA ASP A 73 32.76 6.83 2.09
C ASP A 73 32.32 8.23 2.63
N LEU A 74 32.90 8.70 3.75
CA LEU A 74 32.60 10.04 4.28
C LEU A 74 33.41 11.14 3.57
N PRO A 75 32.79 12.31 3.26
CA PRO A 75 33.51 13.48 2.75
C PRO A 75 34.74 13.84 3.59
N GLN A 76 35.87 14.15 2.94
CA GLN A 76 37.19 14.37 3.60
C GLN A 76 37.18 15.34 4.80
N TRP A 77 36.27 16.32 4.81
CA TRP A 77 36.11 17.28 5.91
C TRP A 77 35.51 16.64 7.16
N MET A 78 34.61 15.67 6.99
CA MET A 78 34.03 14.86 8.07
C MET A 78 35.06 13.87 8.61
N THR A 79 35.80 13.17 7.74
CA THR A 79 36.79 12.15 8.14
C THR A 79 37.85 12.70 9.10
N ARG A 80 38.31 13.95 8.89
CA ARG A 80 39.27 14.62 9.80
C ARG A 80 38.68 14.99 11.16
N PHE A 81 37.40 15.31 11.22
CA PHE A 81 36.69 15.61 12.46
C PHE A 81 36.36 14.32 13.24
N PHE A 82 35.98 13.25 12.53
CA PHE A 82 35.67 11.93 13.11
C PHE A 82 36.90 11.20 13.63
N ALA A 83 38.05 11.32 12.96
CA ALA A 83 39.33 10.76 13.44
C ALA A 83 39.73 11.27 14.83
N LYS A 84 39.27 12.47 15.23
CA LYS A 84 39.56 13.10 16.51
C LYS A 84 38.66 12.62 17.66
N HIS A 85 37.54 11.96 17.37
CA HIS A 85 36.55 11.46 18.34
C HIS A 85 36.35 9.93 18.26
N LYS A 86 37.39 9.22 17.81
CA LYS A 86 37.45 7.75 17.72
C LYS A 86 37.06 7.10 19.06
N ASN A 87 36.18 6.10 19.03
CA ASN A 87 35.63 5.33 20.17
C ASN A 87 34.58 6.03 21.07
N THR A 88 33.97 7.13 20.64
CA THR A 88 32.91 7.80 21.44
C THR A 88 31.51 7.26 21.09
N GLY A 89 30.56 7.24 22.03
CA GLY A 89 29.15 6.87 21.74
C GLY A 89 28.48 7.71 20.63
N TRP A 90 29.03 8.90 20.39
CA TRP A 90 28.67 9.78 19.28
C TRP A 90 29.01 9.19 17.89
N GLU A 91 30.18 8.58 17.72
CA GLU A 91 30.62 7.95 16.46
C GLU A 91 29.66 6.83 16.06
N LYS A 92 29.26 5.98 17.01
CA LYS A 92 28.28 4.90 16.78
C LYS A 92 26.92 5.45 16.31
N THR A 93 26.50 6.59 16.84
CA THR A 93 25.23 7.22 16.48
C THR A 93 25.31 7.79 15.06
N VAL A 94 26.39 8.49 14.73
CA VAL A 94 26.59 9.06 13.39
C VAL A 94 26.76 7.97 12.34
N ASN A 95 27.54 6.92 12.62
CA ASN A 95 27.62 5.73 11.77
C ASN A 95 26.23 5.16 11.49
N SER A 96 25.47 4.90 12.55
CA SER A 96 24.11 4.34 12.41
C SER A 96 23.22 5.23 11.55
N LEU A 97 23.31 6.56 11.69
CA LEU A 97 22.58 7.50 10.85
C LEU A 97 23.07 7.53 9.41
N GLY A 98 24.40 7.45 9.18
CA GLY A 98 25.00 7.34 7.86
C GLY A 98 24.55 6.09 7.13
N LYS A 99 24.56 4.93 7.82
CA LYS A 99 24.00 3.68 7.33
C LYS A 99 22.54 3.83 6.96
N VAL A 100 21.70 4.34 7.87
CA VAL A 100 20.28 4.57 7.59
C VAL A 100 20.10 5.48 6.38
N TRP A 101 20.88 6.55 6.28
CA TRP A 101 20.81 7.46 5.15
C TRP A 101 21.22 6.78 3.84
N GLU A 102 22.29 6.00 3.81
CA GLU A 102 22.74 5.27 2.63
C GLU A 102 21.72 4.20 2.20
N HIS A 103 21.15 3.46 3.16
CA HIS A 103 20.09 2.48 2.87
C HIS A 103 18.86 3.11 2.23
N LEU A 104 18.53 4.34 2.59
CA LEU A 104 17.34 5.01 2.07
C LEU A 104 17.66 5.83 0.81
N TYR A 105 18.76 6.58 0.81
CA TYR A 105 19.04 7.62 -0.18
C TYR A 105 20.28 7.36 -1.03
N GLY A 106 20.95 6.22 -0.84
CA GLY A 106 22.11 5.80 -1.63
C GLY A 106 21.81 5.72 -3.13
N SER A 107 22.86 5.90 -3.94
CA SER A 107 22.74 5.87 -5.40
C SER A 107 22.26 4.51 -5.90
N ALA A 108 22.80 3.41 -5.36
CA ALA A 108 22.41 2.05 -5.74
C ALA A 108 20.90 1.80 -5.55
N TYR A 109 20.32 2.30 -4.45
CA TYR A 109 18.88 2.19 -4.20
C TYR A 109 18.06 2.96 -5.23
N LYS A 110 18.45 4.21 -5.52
CA LYS A 110 17.76 5.07 -6.51
C LYS A 110 17.89 4.51 -7.93
N GLU A 111 19.07 4.06 -8.32
CA GLU A 111 19.34 3.47 -9.64
C GLU A 111 18.58 2.16 -9.83
N CYS A 112 18.47 1.35 -8.78
CA CYS A 112 17.65 0.14 -8.79
C CYS A 112 16.16 0.48 -9.01
N LEU A 113 15.59 1.42 -8.23
CA LEU A 113 14.21 1.84 -8.40
C LEU A 113 13.95 2.46 -9.77
N GLN A 114 14.88 3.26 -10.30
CA GLN A 114 14.77 3.84 -11.64
C GLN A 114 14.78 2.75 -12.73
N THR A 115 15.67 1.77 -12.61
CA THR A 115 15.72 0.64 -13.56
C THR A 115 14.43 -0.17 -13.53
N VAL A 116 13.89 -0.44 -12.33
CA VAL A 116 12.59 -1.12 -12.19
C VAL A 116 11.47 -0.30 -12.81
N HIS A 117 11.42 1.01 -12.53
CA HIS A 117 10.47 1.91 -13.16
C HIS A 117 10.56 1.84 -14.69
N ASP A 118 11.77 1.88 -15.26
CA ASP A 118 11.97 1.80 -16.70
C ASP A 118 11.52 0.44 -17.27
N HIS A 119 11.75 -0.66 -16.57
CA HIS A 119 11.26 -1.98 -16.96
C HIS A 119 9.72 -2.02 -16.97
N LEU A 120 9.07 -1.52 -15.92
CA LEU A 120 7.61 -1.45 -15.82
C LEU A 120 7.00 -0.55 -16.91
N ALA A 121 7.69 0.54 -17.28
CA ALA A 121 7.23 1.45 -18.32
C ALA A 121 7.10 0.80 -19.71
N THR A 122 7.76 -0.36 -19.93
CA THR A 122 7.65 -1.14 -21.19
C THR A 122 6.30 -1.85 -21.34
N ILE A 123 5.52 -1.96 -20.27
CA ILE A 123 4.23 -2.65 -20.28
C ILE A 123 3.18 -1.75 -20.95
N GLU A 124 2.61 -2.23 -22.05
CA GLU A 124 1.47 -1.58 -22.70
C GLU A 124 0.16 -2.02 -22.03
N VAL A 125 -0.70 -1.05 -21.72
CA VAL A 125 -1.97 -1.30 -21.04
C VAL A 125 -3.18 -0.78 -21.82
N ASP A 126 -4.23 -1.60 -21.85
CA ASP A 126 -5.55 -1.27 -22.40
C ASP A 126 -6.51 -0.90 -21.26
N ARG A 127 -6.61 0.40 -21.01
CA ARG A 127 -7.47 0.99 -19.98
C ARG A 127 -8.95 1.01 -20.36
N LEU A 128 -9.33 0.66 -21.59
CA LEU A 128 -10.74 0.55 -21.97
C LEU A 128 -11.38 -0.76 -21.52
N ARG A 129 -10.59 -1.72 -21.03
CA ARG A 129 -11.13 -2.96 -20.46
C ARG A 129 -11.92 -2.66 -19.20
N ILE A 130 -13.21 -3.00 -19.22
CA ILE A 130 -14.09 -2.82 -18.07
C ILE A 130 -13.82 -3.94 -17.07
N LYS A 131 -13.18 -3.59 -15.96
CA LYS A 131 -12.83 -4.51 -14.87
C LYS A 131 -13.44 -3.99 -13.57
N PRO A 132 -14.30 -4.75 -12.86
CA PRO A 132 -14.73 -4.36 -11.53
C PRO A 132 -13.54 -4.36 -10.58
N VAL A 133 -13.40 -3.27 -9.85
CA VAL A 133 -12.40 -3.11 -8.78
C VAL A 133 -12.93 -3.79 -7.51
N VAL A 134 -12.22 -4.82 -7.05
CA VAL A 134 -12.53 -5.59 -5.84
C VAL A 134 -11.48 -5.30 -4.78
N LYS A 135 -11.89 -4.74 -3.65
CA LYS A 135 -11.00 -4.51 -2.52
C LYS A 135 -10.97 -5.72 -1.60
N ILE A 136 -9.78 -6.26 -1.34
CA ILE A 136 -9.60 -7.32 -0.35
C ILE A 136 -9.36 -6.69 1.02
N ILE A 137 -10.08 -7.18 2.02
CA ILE A 137 -9.83 -6.88 3.44
C ILE A 137 -9.85 -8.19 4.24
N GLY A 138 -9.50 -8.15 5.52
CA GLY A 138 -9.73 -9.25 6.44
C GLY A 138 -8.51 -9.51 7.32
N GLU A 139 -8.17 -10.78 7.51
CA GLU A 139 -7.02 -11.17 8.31
C GLU A 139 -5.71 -10.84 7.58
N PHE A 140 -4.70 -10.43 8.36
CA PHE A 140 -3.40 -9.94 7.88
C PHE A 140 -2.76 -10.84 6.80
N TRP A 141 -2.66 -12.14 7.03
CA TRP A 141 -2.03 -13.06 6.09
C TRP A 141 -2.94 -13.34 4.87
N ALA A 142 -4.22 -13.64 5.11
CA ALA A 142 -5.16 -13.95 4.03
C ALA A 142 -5.43 -12.79 3.07
N GLN A 143 -5.34 -11.54 3.53
CA GLN A 143 -5.54 -10.34 2.71
C GLN A 143 -4.28 -9.87 1.97
N THR A 144 -3.09 -10.33 2.35
CA THR A 144 -1.80 -9.88 1.78
C THR A 144 -1.14 -10.93 0.89
N THR A 145 -1.41 -12.22 1.15
CA THR A 145 -0.75 -13.33 0.47
C THR A 145 -1.74 -14.19 -0.30
N GLU A 146 -1.29 -14.70 -1.43
CA GLU A 146 -2.02 -15.65 -2.26
C GLU A 146 -1.58 -17.08 -1.94
N GLY A 147 -2.54 -18.00 -1.81
CA GLY A 147 -2.27 -19.43 -1.66
C GLY A 147 -3.46 -20.23 -1.15
N ASP A 148 -3.25 -21.48 -0.78
CA ASP A 148 -4.35 -22.37 -0.37
C ASP A 148 -5.13 -21.86 0.86
N GLY A 149 -4.44 -21.16 1.77
CA GLY A 149 -5.08 -20.60 2.97
C GLY A 149 -6.04 -19.44 2.70
N ASN A 150 -6.03 -18.85 1.50
CA ASN A 150 -7.01 -17.87 1.04
C ASN A 150 -7.88 -18.40 -0.13
N PHE A 151 -7.79 -19.70 -0.45
CA PHE A 151 -8.42 -20.33 -1.62
C PHE A 151 -7.96 -19.78 -2.98
N ASN A 152 -6.71 -19.32 -3.10
CA ASN A 152 -6.19 -18.72 -4.34
C ASN A 152 -7.15 -17.65 -4.91
N MET A 153 -7.68 -16.82 -3.99
CA MET A 153 -8.80 -15.94 -4.32
C MET A 153 -8.38 -14.81 -5.25
N PHE A 154 -7.13 -14.33 -5.19
CA PHE A 154 -6.70 -13.21 -6.03
C PHE A 154 -6.63 -13.67 -7.49
N ALA A 155 -6.00 -14.84 -7.73
CA ALA A 155 -5.95 -15.47 -9.04
C ALA A 155 -7.35 -15.83 -9.55
N PHE A 156 -8.24 -16.31 -8.68
CA PHE A 156 -9.64 -16.56 -9.03
C PHE A 156 -10.35 -15.29 -9.51
N LEU A 157 -10.25 -14.19 -8.75
CA LEU A 157 -10.88 -12.92 -9.10
C LEU A 157 -10.32 -12.34 -10.41
N GLU A 158 -9.01 -12.40 -10.62
CA GLU A 158 -8.39 -11.96 -11.88
C GLU A 158 -8.85 -12.79 -13.06
N ARG A 159 -8.93 -14.13 -12.90
CA ARG A 159 -9.46 -15.04 -13.92
C ARG A 159 -10.93 -14.72 -14.26
N GLU A 160 -11.72 -14.39 -13.25
CA GLU A 160 -13.10 -13.92 -13.44
C GLU A 160 -13.16 -12.49 -14.01
N GLY A 161 -12.03 -11.83 -14.24
CA GLY A 161 -11.93 -10.54 -14.90
C GLY A 161 -12.11 -9.34 -13.97
N ALA A 162 -11.80 -9.48 -12.68
CA ALA A 162 -11.72 -8.37 -11.74
C ALA A 162 -10.33 -7.73 -11.71
N GLN A 163 -10.26 -6.49 -11.23
CA GLN A 163 -9.03 -5.87 -10.73
C GLN A 163 -9.01 -6.03 -9.22
N VAL A 164 -7.97 -6.64 -8.68
CA VAL A 164 -7.84 -6.89 -7.23
C VAL A 164 -7.02 -5.78 -6.60
N LEU A 165 -7.56 -5.17 -5.53
CA LEU A 165 -6.81 -4.24 -4.67
C LEU A 165 -6.41 -4.96 -3.39
N VAL A 166 -5.14 -5.35 -3.33
CA VAL A 166 -4.53 -5.98 -2.16
C VAL A 166 -4.20 -4.93 -1.10
N GLU A 167 -4.25 -5.30 0.18
CA GLU A 167 -3.81 -4.43 1.27
C GLU A 167 -2.29 -4.54 1.46
N PRO A 168 -1.60 -3.43 1.74
CA PRO A 168 -0.17 -3.46 1.94
C PRO A 168 0.12 -3.77 3.40
N ILE A 169 1.20 -4.49 3.66
CA ILE A 169 1.73 -4.71 5.02
C ILE A 169 2.01 -3.37 5.70
N ALA A 170 2.38 -2.35 4.92
CA ALA A 170 2.64 -1.02 5.43
C ALA A 170 1.43 -0.35 6.10
N THR A 171 0.21 -0.59 5.62
CA THR A 171 -1.02 -0.10 6.28
C THR A 171 -1.19 -0.75 7.65
N TRP A 172 -0.86 -2.05 7.78
CA TRP A 172 -0.89 -2.74 9.07
C TRP A 172 0.18 -2.21 10.05
N VAL A 173 1.36 -1.86 9.57
CA VAL A 173 2.39 -1.20 10.40
C VAL A 173 1.90 0.15 10.93
N MET A 174 1.30 0.97 10.06
CA MET A 174 0.69 2.25 10.44
C MET A 174 -0.41 2.05 11.47
N TYR A 175 -1.26 1.04 11.28
CA TYR A 175 -2.29 0.65 12.23
C TYR A 175 -1.75 0.30 13.61
N MET A 176 -0.69 -0.50 13.68
CA MET A 176 -0.06 -0.84 14.97
C MET A 176 0.46 0.41 15.69
N MET A 177 1.12 1.32 14.97
CA MET A 177 1.60 2.58 15.53
C MET A 177 0.41 3.43 16.04
N TYR A 178 -0.67 3.53 15.26
CA TYR A 178 -1.90 4.22 15.66
C TYR A 178 -2.50 3.63 16.95
N GLN A 179 -2.72 2.32 17.01
CA GLN A 179 -3.26 1.66 18.20
C GLN A 179 -2.38 1.83 19.43
N VAL A 180 -1.06 1.84 19.28
CA VAL A 180 -0.15 2.09 20.40
C VAL A 180 -0.34 3.52 20.93
N LYS A 181 -0.43 4.52 20.04
CA LYS A 181 -0.70 5.93 20.43
C LYS A 181 -2.04 6.06 21.16
N GLU A 182 -3.12 5.50 20.62
CA GLU A 182 -4.44 5.60 21.26
C GLU A 182 -4.49 4.87 22.60
N ARG A 183 -3.85 3.68 22.71
CA ARG A 183 -3.73 2.99 24.00
C ARG A 183 -2.94 3.78 25.02
N TRP A 184 -1.87 4.47 24.63
CA TRP A 184 -1.14 5.34 25.54
C TRP A 184 -1.98 6.55 25.97
N ARG A 185 -2.80 7.11 25.08
CA ARG A 185 -3.74 8.19 25.44
C ARG A 185 -4.77 7.74 26.46
N GLU A 186 -5.40 6.58 26.24
CA GLU A 186 -6.37 6.03 27.21
C GLU A 186 -5.72 5.68 28.56
N LYS A 187 -4.51 5.11 28.54
CA LYS A 187 -3.79 4.70 29.75
C LYS A 187 -2.99 5.81 30.42
N LYS A 188 -2.97 7.03 29.85
CA LYS A 188 -2.24 8.17 30.40
C LYS A 188 -2.50 8.37 31.90
N PRO A 189 -3.75 8.33 32.41
CA PRO A 189 -4.01 8.49 33.84
C PRO A 189 -3.42 7.37 34.73
N LEU A 190 -3.13 6.20 34.17
CA LEU A 190 -2.60 5.03 34.87
C LEU A 190 -1.07 4.96 34.87
N GLU A 191 -0.42 5.45 33.81
CA GLU A 191 1.04 5.39 33.61
C GLU A 191 1.80 6.62 34.10
N ASP A 192 1.09 7.66 34.54
CA ASP A 192 1.68 8.90 35.04
C ASP A 192 2.63 8.65 36.24
N LYS A 193 3.84 9.23 36.16
CA LYS A 193 4.89 9.09 37.20
C LYS A 193 4.40 9.61 38.55
N TYR A 194 3.78 10.78 38.55
CA TYR A 194 3.10 11.33 39.73
C TYR A 194 1.60 11.01 39.62
N LYS A 195 1.10 10.10 40.45
CA LYS A 195 -0.32 9.73 40.47
C LYS A 195 -1.15 10.82 41.15
N LYS A 196 -2.21 11.28 40.48
CA LYS A 196 -3.16 12.30 40.99
C LYS A 196 -2.48 13.54 41.61
N PRO A 197 -1.61 14.26 40.88
CA PRO A 197 -1.00 15.48 41.41
C PRO A 197 -2.09 16.52 41.65
N ALA A 198 -2.04 17.17 42.80
CA ALA A 198 -2.99 18.24 43.13
C ALA A 198 -2.88 19.38 42.12
N TRP A 199 -3.92 20.21 42.01
CA TRP A 199 -3.99 21.21 40.93
C TRP A 199 -2.89 22.28 41.00
N TRP A 200 -2.38 22.55 42.20
CA TRP A 200 -1.28 23.48 42.45
C TRP A 200 0.11 22.87 42.21
N GLU A 201 0.24 21.54 42.05
CA GLU A 201 1.52 20.87 41.82
C GLU A 201 1.93 20.93 40.33
N LEU A 202 2.03 22.15 39.80
CA LEU A 202 2.26 22.43 38.38
C LEU A 202 3.52 21.73 37.84
N HIS A 203 4.59 21.65 38.63
CA HIS A 203 5.80 20.94 38.25
C HIS A 203 5.56 19.44 38.01
N LYS A 204 4.82 18.77 38.91
CA LYS A 204 4.53 17.33 38.78
C LYS A 204 3.66 17.05 37.54
N ARG A 205 2.70 17.94 37.26
CA ARG A 205 1.87 17.89 36.05
C ARG A 205 2.69 18.12 34.78
N ALA A 206 3.57 19.11 34.78
CA ALA A 206 4.46 19.40 33.65
C ALA A 206 5.39 18.22 33.35
N VAL A 207 5.96 17.56 34.37
CA VAL A 207 6.80 16.38 34.17
C VAL A 207 6.01 15.20 33.58
N ASN A 208 4.79 14.95 34.06
CA ASN A 208 3.93 13.92 33.46
C ASN A 208 3.61 14.24 32.00
N GLU A 209 3.23 15.48 31.70
CA GLU A 209 2.91 15.91 30.34
C GLU A 209 4.12 15.80 29.41
N LEU A 210 5.29 16.29 29.82
CA LEU A 210 6.52 16.21 29.01
C LEU A 210 6.93 14.76 28.72
N ASN A 211 6.80 13.85 29.69
CA ASN A 211 7.09 12.44 29.47
C ASN A 211 6.10 11.80 28.49
N PHE A 212 4.81 12.13 28.61
CA PHE A 212 3.78 11.66 27.71
C PHE A 212 4.00 12.19 26.27
N GLN A 213 4.23 13.49 26.13
CA GLN A 213 4.50 14.13 24.85
C GLN A 213 5.76 13.58 24.20
N LYS A 214 6.82 13.31 24.98
CA LYS A 214 8.04 12.67 24.46
C LYS A 214 7.76 11.27 23.87
N LYS A 215 6.97 10.44 24.56
CA LYS A 215 6.56 9.11 24.07
C LYS A 215 5.78 9.22 22.76
N ILE A 216 4.76 10.08 22.72
CA ILE A 216 3.93 10.29 21.53
C ILE A 216 4.74 10.87 20.38
N ALA A 217 5.58 11.87 20.63
CA ALA A 217 6.42 12.51 19.62
C ALA A 217 7.41 11.52 19.00
N MET A 218 8.04 10.66 19.81
CA MET A 218 8.95 9.63 19.30
C MET A 218 8.26 8.70 18.29
N LEU A 219 7.06 8.21 18.62
CA LEU A 219 6.31 7.33 17.73
C LEU A 219 5.76 8.07 16.50
N SER A 220 5.35 9.33 16.66
CA SER A 220 4.86 10.18 15.57
C SER A 220 5.97 10.53 14.57
N VAL A 221 7.20 10.73 15.04
CA VAL A 221 8.38 10.91 14.16
C VAL A 221 8.69 9.62 13.41
N GLY A 222 8.63 8.46 14.08
CA GLY A 222 8.81 7.16 13.43
C GLY A 222 7.77 6.90 12.33
N GLU A 223 6.51 7.17 12.62
CA GLU A 223 5.39 7.10 11.67
C GLU A 223 5.60 8.02 10.46
N MET A 224 6.02 9.28 10.69
CA MET A 224 6.31 10.23 9.60
C MET A 224 7.45 9.76 8.70
N ILE A 225 8.53 9.23 9.29
CA ILE A 225 9.67 8.71 8.51
C ILE A 225 9.23 7.49 7.70
N TYR A 226 8.46 6.59 8.32
CA TYR A 226 7.92 5.40 7.68
C TYR A 226 7.02 5.76 6.49
N SER A 227 6.03 6.64 6.71
CA SER A 227 5.09 7.03 5.67
C SER A 227 5.78 7.75 4.52
N ARG A 228 6.68 8.69 4.84
CA ARG A 228 7.48 9.40 3.82
C ARG A 228 8.31 8.45 2.99
N GLN A 229 8.94 7.45 3.62
CA GLN A 229 9.73 6.49 2.89
C GLN A 229 8.86 5.63 1.97
N TYR A 230 7.74 5.11 2.47
CA TYR A 230 6.82 4.30 1.67
C TYR A 230 6.32 5.10 0.46
N HIS A 231 5.81 6.32 0.68
CA HIS A 231 5.33 7.20 -0.38
C HIS A 231 6.41 7.54 -1.40
N ARG A 232 7.65 7.77 -0.98
CA ARG A 232 8.76 8.00 -1.90
C ARG A 232 9.01 6.82 -2.85
N VAL A 233 8.89 5.59 -2.36
CA VAL A 233 9.07 4.40 -3.20
C VAL A 233 7.90 4.27 -4.18
N VAL A 234 6.67 4.53 -3.73
CA VAL A 234 5.48 4.58 -4.60
C VAL A 234 5.67 5.62 -5.72
N GLU A 235 6.08 6.84 -5.37
CA GLU A 235 6.37 7.92 -6.34
C GLU A 235 7.48 7.52 -7.32
N SER A 236 8.54 6.87 -6.83
CA SER A 236 9.68 6.43 -7.66
C SER A 236 9.29 5.32 -8.63
N LEU A 237 8.25 4.55 -8.32
CA LEU A 237 7.70 3.48 -9.16
C LEU A 237 6.45 3.92 -9.93
N GLY A 238 6.27 5.23 -10.13
CA GLY A 238 5.29 5.79 -11.06
C GLY A 238 3.88 5.95 -10.50
N ASP A 239 3.74 6.00 -9.17
CA ASP A 239 2.52 6.44 -8.47
C ASP A 239 1.27 5.60 -8.75
N ILE A 240 1.46 4.29 -9.00
CA ILE A 240 0.38 3.35 -9.29
C ILE A 240 -0.16 2.69 -8.01
N ALA A 241 0.74 2.32 -7.09
CA ALA A 241 0.39 1.75 -5.80
C ALA A 241 -0.31 2.82 -4.93
N HIS A 242 -1.14 2.40 -3.97
CA HIS A 242 -1.84 3.39 -3.15
C HIS A 242 -0.94 3.99 -2.08
N HIS A 243 -1.19 5.25 -1.78
CA HIS A 243 -0.66 5.88 -0.59
C HIS A 243 -1.32 5.33 0.68
N LEU A 244 -0.52 5.21 1.73
CA LEU A 244 -0.99 4.85 3.07
C LEU A 244 -2.17 5.71 3.53
N ILE A 245 -3.22 5.04 3.99
CA ILE A 245 -4.46 5.66 4.45
C ILE A 245 -4.30 6.13 5.90
N ASP A 246 -4.89 7.29 6.22
CA ASP A 246 -4.93 7.80 7.59
C ASP A 246 -5.74 6.86 8.49
N GLN A 247 -5.06 6.26 9.46
CA GLN A 247 -5.63 5.32 10.42
C GLN A 247 -6.65 5.98 11.35
N LYS A 248 -6.47 7.28 11.64
CA LYS A 248 -7.45 8.00 12.45
C LYS A 248 -8.77 8.15 11.71
N ALA A 249 -8.72 8.54 10.44
CA ALA A 249 -9.92 8.62 9.61
C ALA A 249 -10.63 7.26 9.49
N MET A 250 -9.87 6.16 9.40
CA MET A 250 -10.47 4.80 9.42
C MET A 250 -11.18 4.50 10.73
N ALA A 251 -10.55 4.80 11.86
CA ALA A 251 -11.14 4.58 13.19
C ALA A 251 -12.40 5.43 13.40
N ASP A 252 -12.37 6.70 12.99
CA ASP A 252 -13.51 7.63 13.10
C ASP A 252 -14.71 7.15 12.26
N LEU A 253 -14.47 6.57 11.07
CA LEU A 253 -15.51 5.96 10.24
C LEU A 253 -16.10 4.69 10.85
N ALA A 254 -15.26 3.88 11.53
CA ALA A 254 -15.68 2.63 12.13
C ALA A 254 -16.41 2.81 13.46
N MET A 255 -16.06 3.84 14.24
CA MET A 255 -16.50 4.04 15.62
C MET A 255 -18.04 3.98 15.85
N PRO A 256 -18.90 4.48 14.94
CA PRO A 256 -20.36 4.34 15.11
C PRO A 256 -20.86 2.89 15.06
N PHE A 257 -20.11 1.99 14.42
CA PHE A 257 -20.51 0.60 14.17
C PHE A 257 -19.70 -0.41 14.97
N TYR A 258 -18.43 -0.10 15.25
CA TYR A 258 -17.50 -1.01 15.90
C TYR A 258 -16.45 -0.26 16.72
N ASN A 259 -16.23 -0.70 17.96
CA ASN A 259 -15.30 -0.02 18.86
C ASN A 259 -13.84 -0.31 18.50
N GLN A 260 -13.03 0.74 18.30
CA GLN A 260 -11.61 0.63 17.97
C GLN A 260 -10.77 -0.10 19.04
N PHE A 261 -11.22 -0.14 20.29
CA PHE A 261 -10.53 -0.83 21.39
C PHE A 261 -10.96 -2.29 21.58
N ALA A 262 -11.89 -2.78 20.76
CA ALA A 262 -12.19 -4.21 20.71
C ALA A 262 -10.93 -4.97 20.24
N ARG A 263 -10.43 -5.85 21.12
CA ARG A 263 -9.12 -6.49 20.96
C ARG A 263 -9.18 -7.73 20.08
N GLY A 264 -8.00 -8.10 19.56
CA GLY A 264 -7.76 -9.42 18.98
C GLY A 264 -7.46 -9.42 17.48
N GLY A 265 -7.57 -8.29 16.77
CA GLY A 265 -7.32 -8.27 15.33
C GLY A 265 -7.56 -6.91 14.69
N GLU A 266 -7.92 -6.93 13.41
CA GLU A 266 -8.20 -5.75 12.56
C GLU A 266 -9.69 -5.37 12.52
N GLY A 267 -10.52 -5.83 13.47
CA GLY A 267 -11.98 -5.75 13.38
C GLY A 267 -12.55 -4.35 13.04
N HIS A 268 -12.13 -3.29 13.73
CA HIS A 268 -12.60 -1.93 13.39
C HIS A 268 -12.01 -1.42 12.07
N LEU A 269 -10.81 -1.85 11.69
CA LEU A 269 -10.24 -1.50 10.40
C LEU A 269 -11.00 -2.15 9.25
N GLU A 270 -11.44 -3.39 9.40
CA GLU A 270 -12.24 -4.05 8.36
C GLU A 270 -13.55 -3.28 8.10
N VAL A 271 -14.21 -2.82 9.17
CA VAL A 271 -15.38 -1.94 9.09
C VAL A 271 -15.02 -0.59 8.46
N GLY A 272 -13.96 0.06 8.96
CA GLY A 272 -13.50 1.37 8.49
C GLY A 272 -13.10 1.37 7.02
N LYS A 273 -12.32 0.37 6.57
CA LYS A 273 -11.92 0.16 5.17
C LYS A 273 -13.14 -0.03 4.29
N ASN A 274 -14.09 -0.90 4.68
CA ASN A 274 -15.30 -1.13 3.88
C ASN A 274 -16.10 0.18 3.66
N ILE A 275 -16.31 0.95 4.73
CA ILE A 275 -16.97 2.25 4.66
C ILE A 275 -16.15 3.23 3.80
N TYR A 276 -14.84 3.33 4.02
CA TYR A 276 -13.98 4.27 3.32
C TYR A 276 -13.96 4.02 1.82
N TYR A 277 -13.67 2.79 1.39
CA TYR A 277 -13.58 2.44 -0.02
C TYR A 277 -14.94 2.59 -0.73
N THR A 278 -16.05 2.32 -0.04
CA THR A 278 -17.39 2.53 -0.58
C THR A 278 -17.74 4.01 -0.68
N LYS A 279 -17.49 4.79 0.37
CA LYS A 279 -17.82 6.23 0.44
C LYS A 279 -17.03 7.05 -0.57
N HIS A 280 -15.76 6.73 -0.75
CA HIS A 280 -14.87 7.42 -1.68
C HIS A 280 -14.91 6.85 -3.11
N LYS A 281 -15.80 5.89 -3.40
CA LYS A 281 -15.94 5.24 -4.72
C LYS A 281 -14.61 4.70 -5.25
N LEU A 282 -13.86 4.02 -4.38
CA LEU A 282 -12.55 3.44 -4.70
C LEU A 282 -12.64 1.95 -5.06
N CYS A 283 -13.78 1.29 -4.82
CA CYS A 283 -14.04 -0.07 -5.26
C CYS A 283 -15.53 -0.29 -5.59
N HIS A 284 -15.81 -1.30 -6.41
CA HIS A 284 -17.18 -1.72 -6.71
C HIS A 284 -17.69 -2.70 -5.66
N MET A 285 -16.79 -3.51 -5.11
CA MET A 285 -17.05 -4.57 -4.15
C MET A 285 -15.90 -4.68 -3.14
N VAL A 286 -16.24 -5.00 -1.90
CA VAL A 286 -15.31 -5.35 -0.83
C VAL A 286 -15.48 -6.82 -0.49
N LEU A 287 -14.40 -7.60 -0.60
CA LEU A 287 -14.33 -9.01 -0.25
C LEU A 287 -13.48 -9.17 1.01
N ALA A 288 -14.07 -9.74 2.06
CA ALA A 288 -13.37 -10.00 3.31
C ALA A 288 -12.92 -11.46 3.40
N LEU A 289 -11.61 -11.71 3.47
CA LEU A 289 -11.01 -13.04 3.58
C LEU A 289 -10.52 -13.30 5.00
N LYS A 290 -11.06 -14.33 5.64
CA LYS A 290 -10.87 -14.58 7.08
C LYS A 290 -10.64 -16.05 7.34
N PRO A 291 -9.48 -16.47 7.85
CA PRO A 291 -9.24 -17.87 8.14
C PRO A 291 -9.60 -18.22 9.60
N PHE A 292 -9.79 -19.52 9.83
CA PHE A 292 -9.88 -20.21 11.11
C PHE A 292 -10.93 -19.70 12.12
N GLY A 293 -12.00 -19.04 11.66
CA GLY A 293 -13.02 -18.49 12.57
C GLY A 293 -12.43 -17.41 13.49
N CYS A 294 -11.61 -16.53 12.90
CA CYS A 294 -11.00 -15.40 13.60
C CYS A 294 -12.06 -14.53 14.27
N MET A 295 -12.29 -14.74 15.57
CA MET A 295 -13.39 -14.15 16.32
C MET A 295 -13.53 -12.61 16.18
N PRO A 296 -12.45 -11.80 16.22
CA PRO A 296 -12.55 -10.35 16.01
C PRO A 296 -13.06 -9.99 14.61
N SER A 297 -12.68 -10.75 13.60
CA SER A 297 -13.13 -10.56 12.22
C SER A 297 -14.56 -11.09 12.02
N THR A 298 -14.98 -12.16 12.69
CA THR A 298 -16.39 -12.60 12.69
C THR A 298 -17.29 -11.59 13.40
N GLN A 299 -16.82 -10.98 14.49
CA GLN A 299 -17.53 -9.89 15.17
C GLN A 299 -17.68 -8.66 14.28
N SER A 300 -16.64 -8.32 13.51
CA SER A 300 -16.72 -7.22 12.54
C SER A 300 -17.78 -7.50 11.47
N ASP A 301 -17.88 -8.73 10.95
CA ASP A 301 -18.91 -9.13 9.97
C ASP A 301 -20.33 -8.98 10.51
N GLY A 302 -20.54 -9.30 11.79
CA GLY A 302 -21.80 -9.04 12.47
C GLY A 302 -22.18 -7.55 12.40
N ALA A 303 -21.21 -6.64 12.60
CA ALA A 303 -21.43 -5.21 12.48
C ALA A 303 -21.65 -4.74 11.03
N GLN A 304 -21.10 -5.45 10.03
CA GLN A 304 -21.25 -5.07 8.61
C GLN A 304 -22.71 -5.10 8.13
N SER A 305 -23.60 -5.84 8.80
CA SER A 305 -25.04 -5.79 8.50
C SER A 305 -25.64 -4.40 8.76
N ALA A 306 -25.20 -3.73 9.83
CA ALA A 306 -25.60 -2.35 10.11
C ALA A 306 -24.95 -1.37 9.13
N VAL A 307 -23.70 -1.63 8.74
CA VAL A 307 -22.96 -0.82 7.75
C VAL A 307 -23.62 -0.90 6.37
N ALA A 308 -23.91 -2.10 5.86
CA ALA A 308 -24.59 -2.29 4.58
C ALA A 308 -25.99 -1.66 4.58
N ASN A 309 -26.67 -1.61 5.73
CA ASN A 309 -27.94 -0.88 5.84
C ASN A 309 -27.76 0.64 5.72
N ALA A 310 -26.67 1.20 6.27
CA ALA A 310 -26.34 2.62 6.16
C ALA A 310 -25.81 3.02 4.77
N PHE A 311 -25.12 2.11 4.08
CA PHE A 311 -24.49 2.34 2.78
C PHE A 311 -25.08 1.41 1.72
N LYS A 312 -26.22 1.78 1.13
CA LYS A 312 -26.98 0.93 0.19
C LYS A 312 -26.26 0.52 -1.09
N ASP A 313 -25.28 1.31 -1.51
CA ASP A 313 -24.45 1.02 -2.70
C ASP A 313 -23.36 -0.03 -2.43
N MET A 314 -23.20 -0.47 -1.18
CA MET A 314 -22.11 -1.35 -0.76
C MET A 314 -22.37 -2.79 -1.20
N ILE A 315 -21.38 -3.38 -1.87
CA ILE A 315 -21.34 -4.82 -2.12
C ILE A 315 -20.25 -5.37 -1.19
N PHE A 316 -20.66 -6.05 -0.13
CA PHE A 316 -19.78 -6.62 0.87
C PHE A 316 -20.00 -8.13 0.97
N LEU A 317 -18.92 -8.91 0.86
CA LEU A 317 -18.97 -10.36 0.99
C LEU A 317 -17.90 -10.87 1.96
N PRO A 318 -18.27 -11.49 3.09
CA PRO A 318 -17.33 -12.20 3.95
C PRO A 318 -17.19 -13.68 3.52
N ILE A 319 -15.94 -14.15 3.45
CA ILE A 319 -15.55 -15.52 3.15
C ILE A 319 -14.66 -16.05 4.28
N GLU A 320 -15.05 -17.19 4.83
CA GLU A 320 -14.32 -17.88 5.90
C GLU A 320 -13.43 -18.98 5.29
N THR A 321 -12.15 -18.67 5.12
CA THR A 321 -11.14 -19.53 4.49
C THR A 321 -10.65 -20.59 5.47
N SER A 322 -11.47 -21.63 5.68
CA SER A 322 -11.20 -22.90 6.41
C SER A 322 -12.51 -23.52 6.91
N GLY A 323 -13.48 -22.67 7.27
CA GLY A 323 -14.81 -23.09 7.69
C GLY A 323 -15.74 -23.37 6.50
N GLU A 324 -15.47 -22.73 5.36
CA GLU A 324 -16.18 -22.95 4.10
C GLU A 324 -15.36 -23.81 3.15
N GLY A 325 -16.02 -24.61 2.30
CA GLY A 325 -15.33 -25.33 1.23
C GLY A 325 -14.96 -24.40 0.06
N GLU A 326 -13.76 -24.57 -0.51
CA GLU A 326 -13.23 -23.76 -1.63
C GLU A 326 -14.26 -23.54 -2.76
N ILE A 327 -14.91 -24.62 -3.22
CA ILE A 327 -15.92 -24.56 -4.29
C ILE A 327 -17.11 -23.67 -3.90
N ASN A 328 -17.55 -23.74 -2.64
CA ASN A 328 -18.66 -22.92 -2.14
C ASN A 328 -18.26 -21.44 -2.04
N ALA A 329 -17.04 -21.19 -1.54
CA ALA A 329 -16.48 -19.84 -1.46
C ALA A 329 -16.38 -19.20 -2.85
N HIS A 330 -15.79 -19.90 -3.83
CA HIS A 330 -15.71 -19.42 -5.21
C HIS A 330 -17.08 -19.16 -5.84
N SER A 331 -18.05 -20.05 -5.62
CA SER A 331 -19.42 -19.87 -6.15
C SER A 331 -20.09 -18.61 -5.60
N ARG A 332 -19.97 -18.36 -4.29
CA ARG A 332 -20.51 -17.14 -3.66
C ARG A 332 -19.81 -15.88 -4.15
N VAL A 333 -18.49 -15.92 -4.29
CA VAL A 333 -17.70 -14.81 -4.82
C VAL A 333 -18.11 -14.52 -6.26
N GLN A 334 -18.30 -15.54 -7.09
CA GLN A 334 -18.72 -15.37 -8.48
C GLN A 334 -20.09 -14.69 -8.58
N MET A 335 -21.03 -15.05 -7.70
CA MET A 335 -22.35 -14.41 -7.63
C MET A 335 -22.24 -12.91 -7.30
N ALA A 336 -21.54 -12.56 -6.22
CA ALA A 336 -21.36 -11.16 -5.82
C ALA A 336 -20.54 -10.34 -6.85
N LEU A 337 -19.55 -10.98 -7.47
CA LEU A 337 -18.77 -10.37 -8.54
C LEU A 337 -19.62 -10.08 -9.78
N GLY A 338 -20.67 -10.89 -10.04
CA GLY A 338 -21.66 -10.61 -11.08
C GLY A 338 -22.31 -9.23 -10.90
N GLU A 339 -22.75 -8.91 -9.68
CA GLU A 339 -23.30 -7.59 -9.33
C GLU A 339 -22.26 -6.48 -9.51
N ALA A 340 -21.02 -6.71 -9.08
CA ALA A 340 -19.94 -5.75 -9.24
C ALA A 340 -19.59 -5.49 -10.72
N LYS A 341 -19.63 -6.52 -11.58
CA LYS A 341 -19.46 -6.40 -13.04
C LYS A 341 -20.55 -5.54 -13.67
N VAL A 342 -21.81 -5.75 -13.27
CA VAL A 342 -22.95 -4.93 -13.75
C VAL A 342 -22.77 -3.48 -13.31
N LYS A 343 -22.35 -3.23 -12.07
CA LYS A 343 -22.08 -1.89 -11.55
C LYS A 343 -20.96 -1.19 -12.32
N ALA A 344 -19.84 -1.87 -12.57
CA ALA A 344 -18.72 -1.34 -13.35
C ALA A 344 -19.11 -1.03 -14.82
N ARG A 345 -19.92 -1.91 -15.42
CA ARG A 345 -20.42 -1.70 -16.79
C ARG A 345 -21.37 -0.51 -16.88
N THR A 346 -22.31 -0.41 -15.95
CA THR A 346 -23.27 0.70 -15.87
C THR A 346 -22.55 2.04 -15.67
N GLU A 347 -21.54 2.06 -14.79
CA GLU A 347 -20.69 3.24 -14.57
C GLU A 347 -19.96 3.66 -15.87
N PHE A 348 -19.38 2.70 -16.59
CA PHE A 348 -18.72 2.97 -17.87
C PHE A 348 -19.68 3.50 -18.93
N ASP A 349 -20.85 2.88 -19.08
CA ASP A 349 -21.84 3.28 -20.09
C ASP A 349 -22.37 4.69 -19.79
N HIS A 350 -22.63 5.02 -18.51
CA HIS A 350 -22.99 6.38 -18.09
C HIS A 350 -21.86 7.39 -18.35
N ALA A 351 -20.61 7.02 -18.02
CA ALA A 351 -19.45 7.85 -18.29
C ALA A 351 -19.31 8.14 -19.80
N LEU A 352 -19.43 7.13 -20.65
CA LEU A 352 -19.39 7.27 -22.11
C LEU A 352 -20.52 8.16 -22.63
N GLN A 353 -21.76 7.94 -22.19
CA GLN A 353 -22.91 8.78 -22.57
C GLN A 353 -22.69 10.25 -22.20
N SER A 354 -22.14 10.53 -21.01
CA SER A 354 -21.87 11.90 -20.55
C SER A 354 -20.85 12.65 -21.43
N THR A 355 -20.02 11.92 -22.19
CA THR A 355 -19.05 12.52 -23.10
C THR A 355 -19.66 13.00 -24.42
N GLY A 356 -20.83 12.48 -24.80
CA GLY A 356 -21.45 12.68 -26.10
C GLY A 356 -20.69 12.07 -27.29
N LYS A 357 -19.66 11.24 -27.03
CA LYS A 357 -18.82 10.59 -28.05
C LYS A 357 -19.15 9.11 -28.19
N SER A 358 -18.89 8.57 -29.38
CA SER A 358 -18.93 7.13 -29.59
C SER A 358 -17.66 6.45 -29.05
N LEU A 359 -17.77 5.16 -28.74
CA LEU A 359 -16.61 4.37 -28.33
C LEU A 359 -15.54 4.29 -29.44
N ASP A 360 -15.95 4.29 -30.70
CA ASP A 360 -15.04 4.18 -31.84
C ASP A 360 -14.24 5.47 -32.06
N GLU A 361 -14.84 6.63 -31.82
CA GLU A 361 -14.11 7.91 -31.80
C GLU A 361 -13.02 7.92 -30.72
N ILE A 362 -13.34 7.42 -29.52
CA ILE A 362 -12.38 7.31 -28.42
C ILE A 362 -11.24 6.36 -28.78
N LYS A 363 -11.55 5.20 -29.36
CA LYS A 363 -10.55 4.23 -29.82
C LYS A 363 -9.66 4.80 -30.92
N SER A 364 -10.24 5.51 -31.89
CA SER A 364 -9.47 6.18 -32.95
C SER A 364 -8.48 7.18 -32.36
N TYR A 365 -8.94 8.01 -31.42
CA TYR A 365 -8.05 8.97 -30.76
C TYR A 365 -6.90 8.28 -30.00
N ILE A 366 -7.17 7.16 -29.33
CA ILE A 366 -6.13 6.36 -28.65
C ILE A 366 -5.17 5.70 -29.65
N ALA A 367 -5.63 5.35 -30.85
CA ALA A 367 -4.77 4.83 -31.90
C ALA A 367 -3.80 5.88 -32.44
N ASP A 368 -4.24 7.13 -32.53
CA ASP A 368 -3.43 8.25 -32.99
C ASP A 368 -2.44 8.77 -31.92
N HIS A 369 -2.62 8.40 -30.65
CA HIS A 369 -1.82 8.87 -29.51
C HIS A 369 -1.29 7.70 -28.66
N PRO A 370 -0.16 7.08 -29.07
CA PRO A 370 0.44 5.94 -28.35
C PRO A 370 0.78 6.21 -26.88
N GLU A 371 1.00 7.48 -26.49
CA GLU A 371 1.31 7.87 -25.11
C GLU A 371 0.21 7.46 -24.12
N LEU A 372 -1.05 7.36 -24.58
CA LEU A 372 -2.20 6.98 -23.76
C LEU A 372 -2.19 5.49 -23.34
N ARG A 373 -1.37 4.67 -24.00
CA ARG A 373 -1.24 3.23 -23.72
C ARG A 373 -0.06 2.92 -22.80
N GLN A 374 0.79 3.91 -22.53
CA GLN A 374 1.91 3.75 -21.62
C GLN A 374 1.42 3.57 -20.18
N LEU A 375 2.12 2.76 -19.41
CA LEU A 375 1.73 2.42 -18.05
C LEU A 375 1.66 3.65 -17.11
N PHE A 376 2.64 4.55 -17.17
CA PHE A 376 2.75 5.71 -16.29
C PHE A 376 2.12 6.99 -16.85
N TYR A 377 1.20 6.85 -17.82
CA TYR A 377 0.46 8.00 -18.31
C TYR A 377 -0.37 8.63 -17.17
N PRO A 378 -0.18 9.93 -16.85
CA PRO A 378 -0.85 10.56 -15.71
C PRO A 378 -2.33 10.77 -16.02
N MET A 379 -3.16 9.91 -15.44
CA MET A 379 -4.61 10.01 -15.53
C MET A 379 -5.19 10.42 -14.17
N PRO A 380 -5.87 11.57 -14.06
CA PRO A 380 -6.50 11.97 -12.82
C PRO A 380 -7.72 11.10 -12.52
N HIS A 381 -7.85 10.67 -11.28
CA HIS A 381 -9.07 10.04 -10.77
C HIS A 381 -10.16 11.10 -10.57
N ARG A 382 -11.37 10.83 -11.07
CA ARG A 382 -12.52 11.73 -10.91
C ARG A 382 -13.36 11.30 -9.72
N GLU A 383 -13.77 12.29 -8.94
CA GLU A 383 -14.69 12.07 -7.84
C GLU A 383 -15.99 11.43 -8.34
N GLY A 384 -16.43 10.38 -7.66
CA GLY A 384 -17.64 9.64 -8.00
C GLY A 384 -17.48 8.53 -9.04
N VAL A 385 -16.29 8.33 -9.62
CA VAL A 385 -16.05 7.32 -10.67
C VAL A 385 -15.02 6.30 -10.19
N THR A 386 -15.42 5.04 -10.10
CA THR A 386 -14.64 3.96 -9.50
C THR A 386 -13.68 3.30 -10.47
N GLY A 387 -14.17 2.89 -11.64
CA GLY A 387 -13.45 2.06 -12.59
C GLY A 387 -12.41 2.81 -13.41
N MET A 388 -11.32 2.12 -13.75
CA MET A 388 -10.28 2.67 -14.61
C MET A 388 -10.81 3.06 -15.98
N ALA A 389 -11.64 2.20 -16.60
CA ALA A 389 -12.19 2.45 -17.93
C ALA A 389 -13.13 3.66 -18.00
N ALA A 390 -13.99 3.83 -16.97
CA ALA A 390 -14.89 4.98 -16.89
C ALA A 390 -14.10 6.29 -16.72
N ASN A 391 -13.11 6.30 -15.82
CA ASN A 391 -12.19 7.44 -15.64
C ASN A 391 -11.43 7.77 -16.94
N PHE A 392 -10.95 6.75 -17.64
CA PHE A 392 -10.14 6.90 -18.84
C PHE A 392 -10.94 7.47 -20.01
N VAL A 393 -12.16 6.98 -20.26
CA VAL A 393 -13.06 7.52 -21.29
C VAL A 393 -13.34 9.01 -21.07
N LEU A 394 -13.61 9.38 -19.82
CA LEU A 394 -13.86 10.76 -19.46
C LEU A 394 -12.63 11.65 -19.69
N HIS A 395 -11.44 11.17 -19.34
CA HIS A 395 -10.18 11.87 -19.56
C HIS A 395 -9.86 12.04 -21.05
N VAL A 396 -9.98 10.98 -21.85
CA VAL A 396 -9.76 11.05 -23.31
C VAL A 396 -10.73 12.02 -23.97
N SER A 397 -12.00 12.04 -23.54
CA SER A 397 -12.97 13.03 -24.04
C SER A 397 -12.55 14.48 -23.76
N GLU A 398 -11.91 14.75 -22.62
CA GLU A 398 -11.37 16.10 -22.32
C GLU A 398 -10.18 16.46 -23.19
N LEU A 399 -9.33 15.49 -23.54
CA LEU A 399 -8.22 15.69 -24.47
C LEU A 399 -8.73 16.02 -25.87
N ILE A 400 -9.72 15.25 -26.37
CA ILE A 400 -10.36 15.52 -27.66
C ILE A 400 -11.00 16.92 -27.67
N ASN A 401 -11.64 17.32 -26.58
CA ASN A 401 -12.25 18.64 -26.44
C ASN A 401 -11.25 19.79 -26.19
N GLY A 402 -9.95 19.50 -26.08
CA GLY A 402 -8.91 20.48 -25.78
C GLY A 402 -8.97 21.08 -24.37
N ARG A 403 -9.75 20.50 -23.45
CA ARG A 403 -9.86 20.95 -22.05
C ARG A 403 -8.64 20.55 -21.22
N LYS A 404 -7.95 19.48 -21.61
CA LYS A 404 -6.67 19.05 -21.05
C LYS A 404 -5.63 18.92 -22.14
N LYS A 405 -4.37 19.04 -21.76
CA LYS A 405 -3.23 18.81 -22.66
C LYS A 405 -2.79 17.36 -22.55
N LEU A 406 -2.42 16.78 -23.68
CA LEU A 406 -1.77 15.48 -23.71
C LEU A 406 -0.42 15.59 -22.99
N TYR A 407 -0.23 14.77 -21.96
CA TYR A 407 1.04 14.66 -21.28
C TYR A 407 1.98 13.81 -22.13
N ARG A 408 3.15 14.36 -22.47
CA ARG A 408 4.24 13.57 -23.03
C ARG A 408 4.97 12.93 -21.88
N VAL A 409 4.82 11.61 -21.75
CA VAL A 409 5.62 10.83 -20.83
C VAL A 409 7.00 10.66 -21.47
N PRO A 410 8.09 11.14 -20.84
CA PRO A 410 9.42 10.92 -21.36
C PRO A 410 9.74 9.43 -21.24
N ILE A 411 9.66 8.70 -22.36
CA ILE A 411 10.26 7.37 -22.44
C ILE A 411 11.77 7.58 -22.28
N GLN A 412 12.33 7.21 -21.14
CA GLN A 412 13.78 7.28 -20.97
C GLN A 412 14.43 6.36 -22.00
N ALA A 413 15.49 6.84 -22.68
CA ALA A 413 16.18 6.09 -23.73
C ALA A 413 16.65 4.69 -23.30
N ARG A 414 16.80 4.43 -21.99
CA ARG A 414 17.10 3.12 -21.40
C ARG A 414 15.97 2.09 -21.55
N ALA A 415 14.71 2.50 -21.46
CA ALA A 415 13.56 1.59 -21.59
C ALA A 415 13.44 1.00 -23.01
N LEU A 416 13.83 1.77 -24.04
CA LEU A 416 13.88 1.31 -25.42
C LEU A 416 15.01 0.32 -25.68
N ALA A 417 16.14 0.43 -24.97
CA ALA A 417 17.27 -0.48 -25.07
C ALA A 417 17.06 -1.81 -24.31
N ALA A 418 16.18 -1.84 -23.30
CA ALA A 418 15.81 -3.05 -22.58
C ALA A 418 14.71 -3.87 -23.29
N ALA A 419 13.95 -3.23 -24.19
CA ALA A 419 12.89 -3.86 -24.97
C ALA A 419 13.36 -4.39 -26.36
N SER A 420 14.59 -4.03 -26.77
CA SER A 420 15.28 -4.53 -27.97
C SER A 420 16.25 -5.64 -27.62
#